data_AF-A0A0S7WR09-F1
#
_entry.id   AF-A0A0S7WR09-F1
#
_cell.length_a   1.000
_cell.length_b   1.000
_cell.length_c   1.000
_cell.angle_alpha   90.00
_cell.angle_beta   90.00
_cell.angle_gamma   90.00
#
_symmetry.space_group_name_H-M   'P 1'
#
loop_
_entity.id
_entity.type
_entity.pdbx_description
1 polymer ?
#
loop_
_entity_poly.entity_id
_entity_poly.type
_entity_poly.pdbx_seq_one_letter_code
_entity_poly.pdbx_strand_id
1 'polypeptide(L)'
;EYPRLMRTVIAQYFRGSELARYTAARRRRGSNPGIRLLDFLYEEEPDEPLEVSEFPLAHCARGIGKVFARSDWTDDATWLRFECGPWWNQHQHFEAGNFEIFRREPLAAESGEYTDWDSPHAINWLIRTIAHNCILVYQPDEAWHNVRNRQNILYANDGGQANNTFYVHTLDEWKRQREHFERGRIVACENHDDFLHAAGDCTKAYASSKVSLCLRQIVFLRPHTFVILDRVRAPARNTRRPGSCTVITSPRSTAGLSPSRTAAARSSSGRSSLKSR
;
A
#
# COMPACT_ATOMS: atom_id res chain seq x y z
N GLU A 1 5.72 12.51 -13.80
CA GLU A 1 5.73 13.89 -14.35
C GLU A 1 4.74 14.87 -13.72
N TYR A 2 3.41 14.70 -13.80
CA TYR A 2 2.47 15.66 -13.20
C TYR A 2 2.64 15.88 -11.67
N PRO A 3 2.86 14.83 -10.85
CA PRO A 3 3.15 15.02 -9.42
C PRO A 3 4.43 15.81 -9.16
N ARG A 4 5.43 15.73 -10.07
CA ARG A 4 6.69 16.49 -9.96
C ARG A 4 6.42 17.98 -10.10
N LEU A 5 5.67 18.37 -11.15
CA LEU A 5 5.32 19.77 -11.38
C LEU A 5 4.53 20.34 -10.19
N MET A 6 3.50 19.61 -9.73
CA MET A 6 2.69 20.03 -8.59
C MET A 6 3.54 20.21 -7.33
N ARG A 7 4.47 19.29 -7.05
CA ARG A 7 5.40 19.41 -5.94
C ARG A 7 6.26 20.68 -6.04
N THR A 8 6.79 21.00 -7.22
CA THR A 8 7.59 22.22 -7.44
C THR A 8 6.76 23.49 -7.21
N VAL A 9 5.54 23.54 -7.75
CA VAL A 9 4.64 24.69 -7.56
C VAL A 9 4.24 24.86 -6.09
N ILE A 10 3.94 23.77 -5.39
CA ILE A 10 3.65 23.81 -3.95
C ILE A 10 4.88 24.28 -3.15
N ALA A 11 6.08 23.83 -3.50
CA ALA A 11 7.30 24.28 -2.84
C ALA A 11 7.53 25.80 -3.01
N GLN A 12 7.23 26.35 -4.18
CA GLN A 12 7.27 27.81 -4.41
C GLN A 12 6.26 28.56 -3.55
N TYR A 13 5.05 28.00 -3.35
CA TYR A 13 4.06 28.58 -2.44
C TYR A 13 4.55 28.62 -0.98
N PHE A 14 5.36 27.64 -0.57
CA PHE A 14 5.92 27.52 0.79
C PHE A 14 7.40 27.93 0.87
N ARG A 15 7.86 28.91 0.09
CA ARG A 15 9.24 29.43 0.14
C ARG A 15 9.70 29.78 1.55
N GLY A 16 11.00 29.59 1.81
CA GLY A 16 11.64 29.75 3.11
C GLY A 16 11.39 28.60 4.09
N SER A 17 10.55 27.62 3.74
CA SER A 17 10.29 26.44 4.57
C SER A 17 11.27 25.31 4.30
N GLU A 18 11.43 24.41 5.27
CA GLU A 18 12.17 23.15 5.07
C GLU A 18 11.60 22.32 3.92
N LEU A 19 10.26 22.30 3.75
CA LEU A 19 9.61 21.57 2.66
C LEU A 19 10.02 22.08 1.27
N ALA A 20 10.17 23.40 1.12
CA ALA A 20 10.62 24.00 -0.12
C ALA A 20 12.08 23.62 -0.41
N ARG A 21 12.95 23.69 0.61
CA ARG A 21 14.35 23.29 0.52
C ARG A 21 14.53 21.78 0.27
N TYR A 22 13.66 20.94 0.84
CA TYR A 22 13.63 19.50 0.56
C TYR A 22 13.28 19.20 -0.90
N THR A 23 12.31 19.94 -1.43
CA THR A 23 11.92 19.82 -2.83
C THR A 23 13.04 20.28 -3.75
N ALA A 24 13.75 21.36 -3.40
CA ALA A 24 14.90 21.87 -4.12
C ALA A 24 16.03 20.83 -4.22
N ALA A 25 16.35 20.13 -3.12
CA ALA A 25 17.38 19.09 -3.09
C ALA A 25 17.10 17.89 -4.01
N ARG A 26 15.82 17.67 -4.38
CA ARG A 26 15.40 16.58 -5.28
C ARG A 26 14.75 17.09 -6.56
N ARG A 27 15.09 18.31 -6.98
CA ARG A 27 14.60 18.89 -8.21
C ARG A 27 15.14 18.11 -9.41
N ARG A 28 14.28 17.89 -10.40
CA ARG A 28 14.63 17.28 -11.69
C ARG A 28 13.89 18.02 -12.79
N ARG A 29 14.54 18.22 -13.94
CA ARG A 29 13.91 18.80 -15.14
C ARG A 29 12.93 17.82 -15.77
N GLY A 30 11.91 18.34 -16.44
CA GLY A 30 10.97 17.55 -17.23
C GLY A 30 11.65 16.63 -18.24
N SER A 31 11.18 15.39 -18.33
CA SER A 31 11.72 14.39 -19.25
C SER A 31 11.21 14.52 -20.69
N ASN A 32 10.11 15.23 -20.91
CA ASN A 32 9.51 15.42 -22.25
C ASN A 32 9.23 16.91 -22.55
N PRO A 33 9.02 17.29 -23.83
CA PRO A 33 8.85 18.69 -24.23
C PRO A 33 7.69 19.41 -23.55
N GLY A 34 6.54 18.75 -23.38
CA GLY A 34 5.37 19.36 -22.74
C GLY A 34 5.64 19.74 -21.28
N ILE A 35 6.29 18.86 -20.53
CA ILE A 35 6.65 19.14 -19.13
C ILE A 35 7.75 20.19 -19.04
N ARG A 36 8.69 20.24 -19.98
CA ARG A 36 9.72 21.28 -20.04
C ARG A 36 9.15 22.66 -20.35
N LEU A 37 8.08 22.73 -21.16
CA LEU A 37 7.35 23.97 -21.36
C LEU A 37 6.70 24.43 -20.04
N LEU A 38 6.11 23.51 -19.28
CA LEU A 38 5.54 23.84 -17.96
C LEU A 38 6.61 24.24 -16.94
N ASP A 39 7.78 23.61 -16.96
CA ASP A 39 8.95 24.11 -16.22
C ASP A 39 9.24 25.54 -16.65
N PHE A 40 9.50 25.82 -17.93
CA PHE A 40 9.76 27.19 -18.39
C PHE A 40 8.71 28.23 -17.95
N LEU A 41 7.42 27.87 -17.96
CA LEU A 41 6.33 28.78 -17.61
C LEU A 41 6.18 29.04 -16.11
N TYR A 42 6.45 28.04 -15.26
CA TYR A 42 6.17 28.11 -13.81
C TYR A 42 7.43 28.02 -12.95
N GLU A 43 8.60 27.82 -13.54
CA GLU A 43 9.83 27.58 -12.82
C GLU A 43 10.45 28.89 -12.34
N GLU A 44 10.39 29.08 -11.03
CA GLU A 44 11.12 30.13 -10.32
C GLU A 44 12.44 29.60 -9.73
N GLU A 45 13.34 30.51 -9.35
CA GLU A 45 14.57 30.20 -8.61
C GLU A 45 14.23 29.44 -7.32
N PRO A 46 14.73 28.22 -7.07
CA PRO A 46 14.38 27.46 -5.87
C PRO A 46 15.08 28.04 -4.64
N ASP A 47 14.57 27.69 -3.46
CA ASP A 47 15.32 27.95 -2.22
C ASP A 47 16.60 27.10 -2.18
N GLU A 48 17.57 27.51 -1.35
CA GLU A 48 18.81 26.77 -1.15
C GLU A 48 18.50 25.34 -0.65
N PRO A 49 18.97 24.30 -1.36
CA PRO A 49 18.66 22.93 -1.01
C PRO A 49 19.24 22.57 0.38
N LEU A 50 18.51 21.73 1.12
CA LEU A 50 19.03 21.09 2.33
C LEU A 50 19.80 19.83 1.97
N GLU A 51 20.79 19.48 2.79
CA GLU A 51 21.49 18.20 2.68
C GLU A 51 20.52 17.06 2.96
N VAL A 52 20.46 16.09 2.05
CA VAL A 52 19.44 15.03 2.09
C VAL A 52 19.59 14.15 3.33
N SER A 53 20.82 13.98 3.84
CA SER A 53 21.09 13.25 5.07
C SER A 53 20.47 13.87 6.32
N GLU A 54 20.11 15.16 6.27
CA GLU A 54 19.49 15.88 7.38
C GLU A 54 17.96 15.76 7.39
N PHE A 55 17.37 15.12 6.37
CA PHE A 55 15.92 15.05 6.26
C PHE A 55 15.34 14.07 7.29
N PRO A 56 14.15 14.34 7.84
CA PRO A 56 13.47 13.44 8.76
C PRO A 56 13.36 12.02 8.18
N LEU A 57 13.72 11.04 8.99
CA LEU A 57 13.65 9.64 8.63
C LEU A 57 12.23 9.08 8.64
N ALA A 58 11.23 9.86 9.04
CA ALA A 58 9.83 9.47 8.96
C ALA A 58 8.89 10.66 8.75
N HIS A 59 7.76 10.40 8.12
CA HIS A 59 6.66 11.34 7.97
C HIS A 59 5.33 10.63 8.26
N CYS A 60 4.59 11.16 9.25
CA CYS A 60 3.27 10.67 9.63
C CYS A 60 2.18 11.58 9.06
N ALA A 61 1.69 11.25 7.87
CA ALA A 61 0.60 11.94 7.20
C ALA A 61 -0.76 11.49 7.76
N ARG A 62 -1.07 11.88 9.01
CA ARG A 62 -2.30 11.45 9.72
C ARG A 62 -3.59 11.75 8.96
N GLY A 63 -3.64 12.87 8.23
CA GLY A 63 -4.82 13.28 7.46
C GLY A 63 -5.23 12.29 6.38
N ILE A 64 -4.26 11.60 5.77
CA ILE A 64 -4.50 10.55 4.77
C ILE A 64 -4.19 9.14 5.31
N GLY A 65 -3.88 9.06 6.62
CA GLY A 65 -3.57 7.81 7.31
C GLY A 65 -2.36 7.07 6.77
N LYS A 66 -1.29 7.77 6.37
CA LYS A 66 -0.05 7.14 5.87
C LYS A 66 1.14 7.47 6.75
N VAL A 67 2.03 6.51 6.90
CA VAL A 67 3.34 6.64 7.55
C VAL A 67 4.39 6.18 6.55
N PHE A 68 5.37 7.05 6.31
CA PHE A 68 6.55 6.74 5.51
C PHE A 68 7.76 6.80 6.43
N ALA A 69 8.66 5.83 6.35
CA ALA A 69 9.89 5.86 7.12
C ALA A 69 11.06 5.22 6.38
N ARG A 70 12.27 5.59 6.79
CA ARG A 70 13.54 5.14 6.22
C ARG A 70 14.57 4.85 7.33
N SER A 71 15.55 4.00 7.05
CA SER A 71 16.72 3.85 7.92
C SER A 71 17.66 5.05 7.82
N ASP A 72 17.81 5.57 6.61
CA ASP A 72 18.70 6.67 6.22
C ASP A 72 18.34 7.12 4.79
N TRP A 73 19.19 7.95 4.19
CA TRP A 73 19.01 8.48 2.83
C TRP A 73 19.96 7.94 1.78
N THR A 74 20.78 6.94 2.13
CA THR A 74 21.65 6.24 1.19
C THR A 74 20.85 5.32 0.27
N ASP A 75 21.52 4.79 -0.76
CA ASP A 75 20.90 3.86 -1.73
C ASP A 75 20.52 2.50 -1.10
N ASP A 76 21.14 2.15 0.03
CA ASP A 76 20.90 0.91 0.77
C ASP A 76 19.87 1.03 1.89
N ALA A 77 19.22 2.21 1.98
CA ALA A 77 18.24 2.48 3.00
C ALA A 77 17.10 1.46 2.97
N THR A 78 16.66 1.03 4.14
CA THR A 78 15.40 0.29 4.31
C THR A 78 14.25 1.29 4.35
N TRP A 79 13.16 1.01 3.65
CA TRP A 79 11.96 1.85 3.62
C TRP A 79 10.77 1.11 4.19
N LEU A 80 9.90 1.84 4.86
CA LEU A 80 8.60 1.41 5.32
C LEU A 80 7.53 2.35 4.76
N ARG A 81 6.49 1.77 4.17
CA ARG A 81 5.17 2.40 4.06
C ARG A 81 4.24 1.64 5.00
N PHE A 82 3.46 2.36 5.79
CA PHE A 82 2.35 1.81 6.55
C PHE A 82 1.13 2.69 6.34
N GLU A 83 -0.05 2.10 6.20
CA GLU A 83 -1.27 2.88 6.09
C GLU A 83 -2.41 2.35 6.93
N CYS A 84 -3.17 3.28 7.49
CA CYS A 84 -4.39 3.02 8.20
C CYS A 84 -5.18 4.35 8.19
N GLY A 85 -5.93 4.55 7.13
CA GLY A 85 -6.62 5.81 6.85
C GLY A 85 -8.07 5.61 6.43
N PRO A 86 -8.82 6.71 6.26
CA PRO A 86 -10.15 6.64 5.71
C PRO A 86 -10.10 6.28 4.21
N TRP A 87 -11.24 5.80 3.71
CA TRP A 87 -11.48 5.69 2.29
C TRP A 87 -11.78 7.08 1.72
N TRP A 88 -11.07 7.47 0.68
CA TRP A 88 -11.27 8.68 -0.11
C TRP A 88 -12.06 8.36 -1.37
N ASN A 89 -11.51 7.59 -2.31
CA ASN A 89 -12.19 7.31 -3.57
C ASN A 89 -11.49 6.28 -4.49
N GLN A 90 -12.25 5.83 -5.50
CA GLN A 90 -11.83 5.21 -6.77
C GLN A 90 -10.57 4.32 -6.71
N HIS A 91 -9.39 4.90 -6.98
CA HIS A 91 -8.14 4.17 -7.15
C HIS A 91 -7.50 3.67 -5.86
N GLN A 92 -8.13 3.88 -4.71
CA GLN A 92 -7.70 3.22 -3.48
C GLN A 92 -8.05 1.75 -3.46
N HIS A 93 -7.24 0.98 -2.75
CA HIS A 93 -7.47 -0.44 -2.50
C HIS A 93 -8.01 -0.64 -1.09
N PHE A 94 -8.54 -1.84 -0.82
CA PHE A 94 -9.01 -2.26 0.50
C PHE A 94 -7.84 -2.72 1.38
N GLU A 95 -6.98 -1.77 1.71
CA GLU A 95 -5.63 -2.00 2.25
C GLU A 95 -5.41 -1.31 3.62
N ALA A 96 -6.46 -1.08 4.41
CA ALA A 96 -6.30 -0.48 5.75
C ALA A 96 -5.50 -1.41 6.68
N GLY A 97 -4.35 -0.95 7.16
CA GLY A 97 -3.39 -1.75 7.93
C GLY A 97 -2.28 -2.36 7.06
N ASN A 98 -2.24 -2.11 5.75
CA ASN A 98 -1.17 -2.58 4.87
C ASN A 98 0.17 -1.97 5.25
N PHE A 99 1.23 -2.75 5.08
CA PHE A 99 2.60 -2.28 5.15
C PHE A 99 3.41 -2.80 3.98
N GLU A 100 4.42 -2.02 3.59
CA GLU A 100 5.38 -2.40 2.57
C GLU A 100 6.80 -2.12 3.06
N ILE A 101 7.71 -3.03 2.73
CA ILE A 101 9.11 -2.96 3.10
C ILE A 101 9.94 -3.11 1.83
N PHE A 102 10.83 -2.15 1.61
CA PHE A 102 11.77 -2.16 0.50
C PHE A 102 13.19 -2.01 1.04
N ARG A 103 14.13 -2.80 0.53
CA ARG A 103 15.56 -2.58 0.70
C ARG A 103 16.30 -3.21 -0.48
N ARG A 104 16.82 -2.38 -1.39
CA ARG A 104 17.37 -2.76 -2.71
C ARG A 104 16.36 -3.42 -3.66
N GLU A 105 15.46 -4.25 -3.14
CA GLU A 105 14.34 -4.87 -3.81
C GLU A 105 13.07 -4.81 -2.93
N PRO A 106 11.88 -5.02 -3.50
CA PRO A 106 10.65 -5.15 -2.72
C PRO A 106 10.69 -6.44 -1.88
N LEU A 107 10.70 -6.30 -0.55
CA LEU A 107 10.75 -7.44 0.38
C LEU A 107 9.34 -7.85 0.82
N ALA A 108 8.54 -6.85 1.24
CA ALA A 108 7.11 -6.96 1.45
C ALA A 108 6.43 -5.94 0.54
N ALA A 109 5.80 -6.41 -0.53
CA ALA A 109 5.12 -5.57 -1.51
C ALA A 109 3.64 -5.96 -1.59
N GLU A 110 2.82 -5.06 -2.13
CA GLU A 110 1.51 -5.47 -2.63
C GLU A 110 1.67 -6.36 -3.87
N SER A 111 0.64 -7.16 -4.15
CA SER A 111 0.63 -8.12 -5.26
C SER A 111 -0.43 -7.79 -6.29
N GLY A 112 -0.21 -8.29 -7.51
CA GLY A 112 -1.08 -8.04 -8.65
C GLY A 112 -0.63 -6.86 -9.49
N GLU A 113 -1.06 -6.84 -10.75
CA GLU A 113 -0.73 -5.81 -11.72
C GLU A 113 -2.02 -5.13 -12.22
N TYR A 114 -1.96 -3.83 -12.45
CA TYR A 114 -3.08 -3.12 -13.06
C TYR A 114 -3.05 -3.33 -14.58
N THR A 115 -4.07 -4.02 -15.09
CA THR A 115 -4.23 -4.27 -16.53
C THR A 115 -5.47 -3.60 -17.09
N ASP A 116 -6.59 -3.74 -16.39
CA ASP A 116 -7.87 -3.15 -16.77
C ASP A 116 -8.75 -2.92 -15.54
N TRP A 117 -9.57 -1.87 -15.61
CA TRP A 117 -10.38 -1.38 -14.51
C TRP A 117 -11.33 -2.46 -14.00
N ASP A 118 -12.15 -3.08 -14.85
CA ASP A 118 -13.17 -4.05 -14.40
C ASP A 118 -12.77 -5.53 -14.60
N SER A 119 -11.48 -5.80 -14.86
CA SER A 119 -11.00 -7.17 -15.02
C SER A 119 -11.26 -8.04 -13.78
N PRO A 120 -11.48 -9.37 -13.94
CA PRO A 120 -11.61 -10.29 -12.80
C PRO A 120 -10.46 -10.20 -11.81
N HIS A 121 -9.23 -9.98 -12.29
CA HIS A 121 -8.04 -9.75 -11.46
C HIS A 121 -8.17 -8.46 -10.66
N ALA A 122 -8.56 -7.36 -11.29
CA ALA A 122 -8.70 -6.08 -10.61
C ALA A 122 -9.72 -6.15 -9.45
N ILE A 123 -10.89 -6.74 -9.69
CA ILE A 123 -12.00 -6.75 -8.74
C ILE A 123 -11.92 -7.87 -7.67
N ASN A 124 -11.25 -8.99 -7.95
CA ASN A 124 -11.16 -10.13 -7.02
C ASN A 124 -9.78 -10.28 -6.37
N TRP A 125 -8.76 -9.56 -6.83
CA TRP A 125 -7.40 -9.62 -6.28
C TRP A 125 -6.83 -8.22 -6.03
N LEU A 126 -6.51 -7.46 -7.08
CA LEU A 126 -5.68 -6.25 -7.00
C LEU A 126 -6.16 -5.24 -5.97
N ILE A 127 -7.46 -4.89 -5.99
CA ILE A 127 -8.01 -3.88 -5.08
C ILE A 127 -8.42 -4.47 -3.72
N ARG A 128 -8.28 -5.78 -3.54
CA ARG A 128 -8.84 -6.55 -2.42
C ARG A 128 -7.75 -6.83 -1.39
N THR A 129 -8.16 -6.92 -0.12
CA THR A 129 -7.24 -7.03 1.02
C THR A 129 -6.28 -8.21 0.91
N ILE A 130 -6.68 -9.31 0.25
CA ILE A 130 -5.82 -10.47 0.01
C ILE A 130 -4.57 -10.15 -0.81
N ALA A 131 -4.58 -9.11 -1.65
CA ALA A 131 -3.41 -8.71 -2.42
C ALA A 131 -2.37 -7.93 -1.60
N HIS A 132 -2.72 -7.51 -0.39
CA HIS A 132 -1.93 -6.63 0.48
C HIS A 132 -1.38 -7.38 1.68
N ASN A 133 -0.36 -6.81 2.34
CA ASN A 133 0.18 -7.35 3.59
C ASN A 133 -0.77 -7.04 4.76
N CYS A 134 -2.02 -7.48 4.66
CA CYS A 134 -3.11 -7.17 5.57
C CYS A 134 -3.55 -8.42 6.36
N ILE A 135 -4.57 -8.22 7.19
CA ILE A 135 -5.23 -9.26 7.98
C ILE A 135 -6.50 -9.69 7.23
N LEU A 136 -6.73 -10.98 7.12
CA LEU A 136 -7.97 -11.56 6.62
C LEU A 136 -8.71 -12.20 7.78
N VAL A 137 -10.01 -11.94 7.85
CA VAL A 137 -10.94 -12.61 8.78
C VAL A 137 -12.08 -13.16 7.93
N TYR A 138 -12.00 -14.45 7.65
CA TYR A 138 -12.96 -15.10 6.76
C TYR A 138 -14.30 -15.32 7.48
N GLN A 139 -15.40 -14.96 6.84
CA GLN A 139 -16.75 -15.31 7.28
C GLN A 139 -17.47 -15.95 6.08
N PRO A 140 -17.82 -17.25 6.10
CA PRO A 140 -18.30 -17.98 4.92
C PRO A 140 -19.55 -17.39 4.25
N ASP A 141 -20.45 -16.81 5.03
CA ASP A 141 -21.71 -16.21 4.59
C ASP A 141 -21.59 -14.70 4.28
N GLU A 142 -20.38 -14.14 4.26
CA GLU A 142 -20.14 -12.75 3.87
C GLU A 142 -20.29 -12.57 2.34
N ALA A 143 -21.24 -11.72 1.95
CA ALA A 143 -21.47 -11.34 0.57
C ALA A 143 -20.74 -10.04 0.22
N TRP A 144 -20.20 -10.00 -1.00
CA TRP A 144 -19.35 -8.91 -1.49
C TRP A 144 -19.94 -8.29 -2.75
N HIS A 145 -20.25 -7.00 -2.70
CA HIS A 145 -20.88 -6.29 -3.82
C HIS A 145 -19.86 -5.47 -4.59
N ASN A 146 -20.10 -5.30 -5.89
CA ASN A 146 -19.23 -4.52 -6.75
C ASN A 146 -19.22 -3.03 -6.35
N VAL A 147 -18.06 -2.54 -5.91
CA VAL A 147 -17.89 -1.18 -5.39
C VAL A 147 -17.80 -0.13 -6.50
N ARG A 148 -17.42 -0.55 -7.71
CA ARG A 148 -17.20 0.32 -8.88
C ARG A 148 -18.49 0.71 -9.56
N ASN A 149 -19.43 -0.22 -9.64
CA ASN A 149 -20.63 -0.04 -10.44
C ASN A 149 -21.92 -0.42 -9.68
N ARG A 150 -21.81 -0.92 -8.43
CA ARG A 150 -22.93 -1.36 -7.58
C ARG A 150 -23.86 -2.39 -8.24
N GLN A 151 -23.43 -3.03 -9.32
CA GLN A 151 -24.18 -4.17 -9.84
C GLN A 151 -24.11 -5.33 -8.85
N ASN A 152 -25.16 -6.14 -8.83
CA ASN A 152 -25.28 -7.31 -7.96
C ASN A 152 -24.43 -8.50 -8.44
N ILE A 153 -23.20 -8.23 -8.86
CA ILE A 153 -22.19 -9.24 -9.18
C ILE A 153 -21.43 -9.48 -7.88
N LEU A 154 -21.50 -10.71 -7.38
CA LEU A 154 -20.78 -11.11 -6.18
C LEU A 154 -19.29 -11.23 -6.49
N TYR A 155 -18.46 -10.51 -5.75
CA TYR A 155 -17.02 -10.75 -5.79
C TYR A 155 -16.66 -12.02 -5.01
N ALA A 156 -15.46 -12.53 -5.26
CA ALA A 156 -14.85 -13.53 -4.40
C ALA A 156 -14.78 -13.02 -2.95
N ASN A 157 -15.15 -13.89 -2.01
CA ASN A 157 -14.98 -13.66 -0.58
C ASN A 157 -13.53 -13.96 -0.22
N ASP A 158 -12.73 -12.91 -0.04
CA ASP A 158 -11.32 -13.00 0.33
C ASP A 158 -11.11 -12.94 1.85
N GLY A 159 -12.19 -12.80 2.64
CA GLY A 159 -12.12 -12.53 4.08
C GLY A 159 -11.60 -11.13 4.42
N GLY A 160 -11.48 -10.25 3.44
CA GLY A 160 -10.86 -8.94 3.56
C GLY A 160 -11.76 -7.83 4.12
N GLN A 161 -11.47 -6.61 3.73
CA GLN A 161 -12.13 -5.37 4.14
C GLN A 161 -13.21 -4.89 3.15
N ALA A 162 -14.24 -4.24 3.70
CA ALA A 162 -15.34 -3.52 3.05
C ALA A 162 -16.33 -4.35 2.21
N ASN A 163 -17.54 -4.56 2.74
CA ASN A 163 -18.64 -5.21 2.03
C ASN A 163 -19.64 -4.23 1.35
N ASN A 164 -19.53 -2.92 1.62
CA ASN A 164 -20.43 -1.88 1.13
C ASN A 164 -19.73 -0.50 1.07
N THR A 165 -19.07 -0.17 -0.04
CA THR A 165 -18.49 1.18 -0.29
C THR A 165 -18.95 1.71 -1.64
N PHE A 166 -18.78 3.01 -1.86
CA PHE A 166 -19.16 3.67 -3.11
C PHE A 166 -18.36 4.94 -3.38
N TYR A 167 -18.51 5.50 -4.58
CA TYR A 167 -17.86 6.74 -4.98
C TYR A 167 -18.75 7.96 -4.74
N VAL A 168 -18.11 9.05 -4.35
CA VAL A 168 -18.66 10.40 -4.27
C VAL A 168 -17.75 11.32 -5.08
N HIS A 169 -18.26 12.42 -5.62
CA HIS A 169 -17.52 13.23 -6.60
C HIS A 169 -17.02 14.56 -6.02
N THR A 170 -17.49 14.95 -4.84
CA THR A 170 -17.08 16.19 -4.18
C THR A 170 -16.62 15.97 -2.74
N LEU A 171 -15.77 16.88 -2.25
CA LEU A 171 -15.34 16.87 -0.85
C LEU A 171 -16.52 17.03 0.11
N ASP A 172 -17.55 17.79 -0.26
CA ASP A 172 -18.71 18.02 0.60
C ASP A 172 -19.61 16.78 0.70
N GLU A 173 -19.80 16.04 -0.40
CA GLU A 173 -20.45 14.72 -0.35
C GLU A 173 -19.67 13.75 0.52
N TRP A 174 -18.34 13.72 0.36
CA TRP A 174 -17.48 12.88 1.18
C TRP A 174 -17.61 13.23 2.67
N LYS A 175 -17.58 14.52 3.02
CA LYS A 175 -17.74 14.99 4.40
C LYS A 175 -19.09 14.58 4.99
N ARG A 176 -20.18 14.64 4.22
CA ARG A 176 -21.51 14.18 4.65
C ARG A 176 -21.57 12.67 4.91
N GLN A 177 -20.70 11.89 4.27
CA GLN A 177 -20.61 10.42 4.38
C GLN A 177 -19.37 9.96 5.16
N ARG A 178 -18.72 10.85 5.92
CA ARG A 178 -17.43 10.56 6.57
C ARG A 178 -17.44 9.30 7.42
N GLU A 179 -18.51 9.07 8.18
CA GLU A 179 -18.64 7.87 9.01
C GLU A 179 -18.70 6.59 8.18
N HIS A 180 -19.37 6.64 7.02
CA HIS A 180 -19.44 5.53 6.08
C HIS A 180 -18.08 5.25 5.42
N PHE A 181 -17.25 6.26 5.21
CA PHE A 181 -15.92 6.12 4.60
C PHE A 181 -14.79 5.89 5.60
N GLU A 182 -15.11 5.82 6.88
CA GLU A 182 -14.14 5.46 7.89
C GLU A 182 -13.71 3.99 7.71
N ARG A 183 -12.40 3.74 7.62
CA ARG A 183 -11.83 2.39 7.46
C ARG A 183 -10.77 2.14 8.52
N GLY A 184 -9.85 3.09 8.67
CA GLY A 184 -8.93 3.08 9.79
C GLY A 184 -8.26 4.40 10.07
N ARG A 185 -7.47 4.42 11.14
CA ARG A 185 -6.73 5.59 11.61
C ARG A 185 -5.37 5.21 12.16
N ILE A 186 -4.38 6.06 11.93
CA ILE A 186 -3.13 6.02 12.68
C ILE A 186 -3.42 6.53 14.10
N VAL A 187 -3.38 5.63 15.08
CA VAL A 187 -3.66 5.92 16.49
C VAL A 187 -2.40 6.24 17.30
N ALA A 188 -1.22 5.77 16.86
CA ALA A 188 0.07 6.18 17.41
C ALA A 188 1.11 6.34 16.29
N CYS A 189 2.00 7.31 16.44
CA CYS A 189 3.18 7.44 15.59
C CYS A 189 4.25 8.26 16.32
N GLU A 190 5.37 7.61 16.64
CA GLU A 190 6.50 8.15 17.39
C GLU A 190 7.77 7.83 16.60
N ASN A 191 8.55 8.86 16.29
CA ASN A 191 9.79 8.72 15.54
C ASN A 191 10.97 9.17 16.41
N HIS A 192 11.91 8.26 16.62
CA HIS A 192 13.19 8.49 17.27
C HIS A 192 14.32 8.15 16.29
N ASP A 193 15.58 8.37 16.67
CA ASP A 193 16.72 8.03 15.80
C ASP A 193 16.84 6.52 15.61
N ASP A 194 16.76 5.75 16.69
CA ASP A 194 16.96 4.29 16.64
C ASP A 194 15.72 3.52 16.18
N PHE A 195 14.53 4.10 16.30
CA PHE A 195 13.29 3.42 15.95
C PHE A 195 12.13 4.32 15.54
N LEU A 196 11.17 3.73 14.85
CA LEU A 196 9.83 4.25 14.65
C LEU A 196 8.82 3.28 15.28
N HIS A 197 7.87 3.81 16.04
CA HIS A 197 6.67 3.09 16.45
C HIS A 197 5.45 3.71 15.76
N ALA A 198 4.66 2.90 15.05
CA ALA A 198 3.39 3.30 14.46
C ALA A 198 2.29 2.28 14.81
N ALA A 199 1.07 2.77 15.04
CA ALA A 199 -0.07 1.92 15.30
C ALA A 199 -1.28 2.40 14.50
N GLY A 200 -2.00 1.46 13.90
CA GLY A 200 -3.23 1.68 13.16
C GLY A 200 -4.39 0.88 13.74
N ASP A 201 -5.56 1.50 13.80
CA ASP A 201 -6.84 0.84 14.03
C ASP A 201 -7.60 0.73 12.72
N CYS A 202 -7.69 -0.49 12.17
CA CYS A 202 -8.44 -0.80 10.96
C CYS A 202 -9.72 -1.58 11.27
N THR A 203 -10.23 -1.54 12.50
CA THR A 203 -11.45 -2.26 12.91
C THR A 203 -12.63 -1.95 11.99
N LYS A 204 -12.81 -0.66 11.65
CA LYS A 204 -13.91 -0.18 10.80
C LYS A 204 -13.77 -0.55 9.32
N ALA A 205 -12.64 -1.10 8.91
CA ALA A 205 -12.46 -1.62 7.56
C ALA A 205 -13.19 -2.96 7.36
N TYR A 206 -13.50 -3.69 8.43
CA TYR A 206 -14.13 -5.00 8.38
C TYR A 206 -15.61 -4.92 8.76
N ALA A 207 -16.41 -5.88 8.29
CA ALA A 207 -17.78 -6.02 8.74
C ALA A 207 -17.85 -6.29 10.26
N SER A 208 -18.70 -5.55 10.96
CA SER A 208 -18.86 -5.64 12.42
C SER A 208 -19.42 -7.00 12.87
N SER A 209 -19.98 -7.80 11.96
CA SER A 209 -20.40 -9.18 12.21
C SER A 209 -19.23 -10.13 12.44
N LYS A 210 -18.05 -9.85 11.86
CA LYS A 210 -16.86 -10.71 11.94
C LYS A 210 -15.73 -10.15 12.78
N VAL A 211 -15.60 -8.83 12.88
CA VAL A 211 -14.49 -8.17 13.59
C VAL A 211 -15.04 -7.13 14.57
N SER A 212 -14.57 -7.21 15.81
CA SER A 212 -14.84 -6.25 16.90
C SER A 212 -13.61 -5.45 17.32
N LEU A 213 -12.42 -5.90 16.93
CA LEU A 213 -11.14 -5.21 17.09
C LEU A 213 -10.18 -5.69 16.01
N CYS A 214 -9.49 -4.76 15.35
CA CYS A 214 -8.37 -5.02 14.46
C CYS A 214 -7.35 -3.89 14.58
N LEU A 215 -6.35 -4.10 15.44
CA LEU A 215 -5.23 -3.18 15.64
C LEU A 215 -3.95 -3.79 15.09
N ARG A 216 -3.14 -2.98 14.41
CA ARG A 216 -1.79 -3.33 13.99
C ARG A 216 -0.80 -2.33 14.56
N GLN A 217 0.27 -2.83 15.16
CA GLN A 217 1.41 -2.03 15.61
C GLN A 217 2.66 -2.47 14.86
N ILE A 218 3.46 -1.50 14.41
CA ILE A 218 4.74 -1.72 13.75
C ILE A 218 5.81 -0.96 14.53
N VAL A 219 6.85 -1.68 14.92
CA VAL A 219 8.11 -1.08 15.39
C VAL A 219 9.16 -1.36 14.33
N PHE A 220 9.69 -0.29 13.73
CA PHE A 220 10.84 -0.36 12.84
C PHE A 220 12.09 0.05 13.62
N LEU A 221 12.87 -0.93 14.04
CA LEU A 221 14.18 -0.75 14.66
C LEU A 221 15.20 -0.57 13.54
N ARG A 222 15.80 0.62 13.46
CA ARG A 222 16.76 0.94 12.41
C ARG A 222 18.05 0.13 12.60
N PRO A 223 18.71 -0.29 11.50
CA PRO A 223 18.38 0.07 10.12
C PRO A 223 17.46 -0.92 9.39
N HIS A 224 17.09 -2.08 9.95
CA HIS A 224 16.47 -3.14 9.12
C HIS A 224 15.53 -4.12 9.84
N THR A 225 15.20 -3.91 11.12
CA THR A 225 14.42 -4.90 11.88
C THR A 225 13.00 -4.39 12.11
N PHE A 226 12.00 -5.24 11.82
CA PHE A 226 10.60 -4.92 12.01
C PHE A 226 9.95 -5.88 13.00
N VAL A 227 9.17 -5.33 13.92
CA VAL A 227 8.26 -6.09 14.79
C VAL A 227 6.84 -5.68 14.44
N ILE A 228 6.00 -6.65 14.08
CA ILE A 228 4.60 -6.43 13.73
C ILE A 228 3.75 -7.18 14.75
N LEU A 229 2.87 -6.45 15.43
CA LEU A 229 1.95 -7.01 16.41
C LEU A 229 0.51 -6.71 15.99
N ASP A 230 -0.24 -7.78 15.74
CA ASP A 230 -1.65 -7.71 15.40
C ASP A 230 -2.53 -8.15 16.57
N ARG A 231 -3.58 -7.38 16.85
CA ARG A 231 -4.63 -7.73 17.81
C ARG A 231 -5.97 -7.78 17.09
N VAL A 232 -6.49 -8.98 16.92
CA VAL A 232 -7.74 -9.26 16.20
C VAL A 232 -8.72 -9.93 17.13
N ARG A 233 -9.97 -9.46 17.18
CA ARG A 233 -11.03 -10.05 18.00
C ARG A 233 -12.33 -10.19 17.23
N ALA A 234 -12.91 -11.39 17.23
CA ALA A 234 -14.26 -11.62 16.74
C ALA A 234 -15.33 -11.17 17.77
N PRO A 235 -16.53 -10.75 17.34
CA PRO A 235 -17.63 -10.38 18.24
C PRO A 235 -18.06 -11.54 19.15
N ALA A 236 -18.43 -11.25 20.40
CA ALA A 236 -18.79 -12.25 21.41
C ALA A 236 -19.97 -13.17 20.99
N ARG A 237 -20.88 -12.71 20.12
CA ARG A 237 -22.03 -13.48 19.62
C ARG A 237 -21.65 -14.57 18.61
N ASN A 238 -20.44 -14.57 18.07
CA ASN A 238 -19.97 -15.58 17.11
C ASN A 238 -19.55 -16.91 17.79
N THR A 239 -19.65 -16.99 19.12
CA THR A 239 -19.35 -18.20 19.92
C THR A 239 -20.35 -19.34 19.75
N ARG A 240 -21.50 -19.14 19.08
CA ARG A 240 -22.47 -20.21 18.76
C ARG A 240 -22.06 -21.10 17.58
N ARG A 241 -21.01 -20.73 16.83
CA ARG A 241 -20.36 -21.58 15.82
C ARG A 241 -18.84 -21.53 16.02
N PRO A 242 -18.30 -22.24 17.02
CA PRO A 242 -16.86 -22.33 17.21
C PRO A 242 -16.24 -22.95 15.95
N GLY A 243 -15.62 -22.12 15.10
CA GLY A 243 -15.02 -22.51 13.82
C GLY A 243 -15.37 -21.65 12.60
N SER A 244 -16.25 -20.64 12.70
CA SER A 244 -16.71 -19.90 11.51
C SER A 244 -15.80 -18.77 11.04
N CYS A 245 -14.80 -18.35 11.82
CA CYS A 245 -13.89 -17.26 11.43
C CYS A 245 -12.43 -17.65 11.60
N THR A 246 -11.71 -17.75 10.47
CA THR A 246 -10.27 -18.00 10.44
C THR A 246 -9.55 -16.68 10.22
N VAL A 247 -8.57 -16.37 11.08
CA VAL A 247 -7.65 -15.26 10.88
C VAL A 247 -6.46 -15.76 10.07
N ILE A 248 -6.19 -15.13 8.94
CA ILE A 248 -5.06 -15.44 8.06
C ILE A 248 -4.32 -14.15 7.75
N THR A 249 -3.00 -14.14 7.86
CA THR A 249 -2.17 -13.08 7.29
C THR A 249 -1.90 -13.42 5.83
N SER A 250 -2.04 -12.45 4.92
CA SER A 250 -1.79 -12.64 3.48
C SER A 250 -0.41 -13.27 3.19
N PRO A 251 -0.27 -14.15 2.17
CA PRO A 251 0.95 -14.93 1.96
C PRO A 251 2.19 -14.10 1.60
N ARG A 252 3.34 -14.70 1.91
CA ARG A 252 4.70 -14.19 1.65
C ARG A 252 4.94 -13.86 0.18
N SER A 253 5.55 -12.71 -0.08
CA SER A 253 6.42 -12.55 -1.25
C SER A 253 7.62 -13.49 -1.07
N THR A 254 7.78 -14.47 -1.96
CA THR A 254 9.05 -15.17 -2.13
C THR A 254 9.72 -14.60 -3.37
N ALA A 255 10.45 -13.49 -3.21
CA ALA A 255 11.44 -13.10 -4.19
C ALA A 255 12.65 -14.04 -4.06
N GLY A 256 12.92 -14.84 -5.10
CA GLY A 256 14.27 -15.35 -5.39
C GLY A 256 14.78 -16.59 -4.65
N LEU A 257 14.23 -17.78 -4.95
CA LEU A 257 15.07 -18.98 -5.08
C LEU A 257 15.01 -19.43 -6.54
N SER A 258 16.01 -19.01 -7.31
CA SER A 258 16.25 -19.59 -8.63
C SER A 258 16.46 -21.09 -8.46
N PRO A 259 15.78 -21.98 -9.21
CA PRO A 259 16.10 -23.39 -9.14
C PRO A 259 17.52 -23.56 -9.70
N SER A 260 18.44 -23.93 -8.81
CA SER A 260 19.76 -24.42 -9.17
C SER A 260 19.62 -25.43 -10.30
N ARG A 261 20.30 -25.17 -11.42
CA ARG A 261 20.42 -26.09 -12.56
C ARG A 261 20.73 -27.50 -12.07
N THR A 262 19.73 -28.38 -12.08
CA THR A 262 19.94 -29.82 -11.94
C THR A 262 20.21 -30.40 -13.32
N ALA A 263 21.46 -30.84 -13.46
CA ALA A 263 22.02 -31.85 -14.36
C ALA A 263 21.14 -32.33 -15.53
N ALA A 264 21.66 -32.08 -16.74
CA ALA A 264 21.28 -32.78 -17.95
C ALA A 264 21.41 -34.30 -17.78
N ALA A 265 20.28 -35.00 -17.77
CA ALA A 265 20.23 -36.44 -18.01
C ALA A 265 20.24 -36.65 -19.54
N ARG A 266 21.33 -37.20 -20.03
CA ARG A 266 21.46 -37.73 -21.39
C ARG A 266 20.48 -38.89 -21.57
N SER A 267 19.62 -38.84 -22.58
CA SER A 267 19.00 -40.04 -23.15
C SER A 267 19.47 -40.22 -24.58
N SER A 268 20.27 -41.27 -24.79
CA SER A 268 20.72 -41.77 -26.07
C SER A 268 19.71 -42.75 -26.65
N SER A 269 19.18 -42.43 -27.82
CA SER A 269 18.63 -43.35 -28.84
C SER A 269 18.33 -42.46 -30.06
N GLY A 270 18.75 -42.68 -31.29
CA GLY A 270 19.19 -43.84 -32.05
C GLY A 270 18.91 -43.46 -33.51
N ARG A 271 19.87 -43.68 -34.41
CA ARG A 271 19.89 -43.26 -35.82
C ARG A 271 18.70 -43.73 -36.67
N SER A 272 18.28 -42.89 -37.63
CA SER A 272 18.09 -43.21 -39.07
C SER A 272 17.75 -41.92 -39.86
N SER A 273 18.68 -41.37 -40.64
CA SER A 273 18.86 -41.47 -42.10
C SER A 273 17.91 -40.62 -42.99
N LEU A 274 18.51 -39.59 -43.60
CA LEU A 274 18.26 -38.95 -44.91
C LEU A 274 16.96 -39.28 -45.68
N LYS A 275 16.26 -38.23 -46.16
CA LYS A 275 16.35 -37.75 -47.56
C LYS A 275 15.50 -36.49 -47.80
N SER A 276 16.01 -35.68 -48.72
CA SER A 276 15.48 -34.48 -49.38
C SER A 276 14.05 -34.59 -49.92
N ARG A 277 13.26 -33.52 -49.74
CA ARG A 277 12.74 -32.63 -50.80
C ARG A 277 12.21 -31.36 -50.17
#